data_AF-A0AAW6DZT3-F1
#
_entry.id   AF-A0AAW6DZT3-F1
#
_cell.length_a   1.000
_cell.length_b   1.000
_cell.length_c   1.000
_cell.angle_alpha   90.00
_cell.angle_beta   90.00
_cell.angle_gamma   90.00
#
_symmetry.space_group_name_H-M   'P 1'
#
loop_
_entity.id
_entity.type
_entity.pdbx_description
1 polymer ?
#
loop_
_entity_poly.entity_id
_entity_poly.type
_entity_poly.pdbx_seq_one_letter_code
_entity_poly.pdbx_strand_id
1 'polypeptide(L)'
;MKFCEQLGKYIEQLSCTAKELCELSGISPSTFSRYRSGERIPEIDTVAFDGLCNALEAVAREKGYGDMTRENIKRAFLDCEDIIPADRESMRQNFNTLISALDINIKRMCKEINYDVSTVFRIRNGTRKPADPERFVAAIAGFTARELRTPTEISAVAQLVGCNESDIEDVSQRYEVICKWLFSDHARQSREIKSGGIEEFLDKLDEFDLNEYIKAIRFDEMKVPALPFQLPVSKSYFGIKEMMESELDFLKATVLSRSNEPVIMYSDMPMKEMADDPEFPKKWMFGMALMLKKGLHLCQIHNLDRSLDDMMLGLESWIPMYMTGQIAPYYLKNVQNNVFLHLLKVSGAAALSGEAVAGFHSEGRYYLTKSKKELGYYRKRANDLLSNACPLMEIYRSDREKDFSNFLTADSHRRGRRRSILSDLPVYTMDNDLLNSILDRNGIDDRRGRDIKAYVSERKKRVESILKTMAIEDEICCLSREEFETRPHALDLSGVFCASDVLYSYDDYSAHLKCTERYAQTHENYSLKYAKRQTFCNLQILIHEGQWAMISKGNAPAIHFVIRHPKLLGALENFIPPVEEQ
;
A
#
# COMPACT_ATOMS: atom_id res chain seq x y z
N MET A 1 -31.42 14.07 26.46
CA MET A 1 -31.04 15.41 26.95
C MET A 1 -29.84 15.88 26.16
N LYS A 2 -29.89 17.12 25.66
CA LYS A 2 -28.82 17.71 24.85
C LYS A 2 -27.68 18.24 25.70
N PHE A 3 -26.50 18.35 25.11
CA PHE A 3 -25.30 18.85 25.77
C PHE A 3 -25.49 20.25 26.35
N CYS A 4 -26.12 21.15 25.60
CA CYS A 4 -26.38 22.52 26.07
C CYS A 4 -27.31 22.54 27.29
N GLU A 5 -28.24 21.59 27.38
CA GLU A 5 -29.15 21.44 28.52
C GLU A 5 -28.42 20.89 29.74
N GLN A 6 -27.55 19.89 29.54
CA GLN A 6 -26.72 19.34 30.61
C GLN A 6 -25.67 20.35 31.12
N LEU A 7 -25.04 21.10 30.22
CA LEU A 7 -24.14 22.19 30.57
C LEU A 7 -24.89 23.30 31.33
N GLY A 8 -26.12 23.64 30.91
CA GLY A 8 -27.00 24.57 31.62
C GLY A 8 -27.27 24.12 33.06
N LYS A 9 -27.60 22.84 33.26
CA LYS A 9 -27.80 22.26 34.60
C LYS A 9 -26.58 22.39 35.50
N TYR A 10 -25.38 22.13 34.98
CA TYR A 10 -24.16 22.30 35.77
C TYR A 10 -23.88 23.76 36.12
N ILE A 11 -24.14 24.70 35.21
CA ILE A 11 -23.98 26.13 35.47
C ILE A 11 -24.92 26.59 36.58
N GLU A 12 -26.19 26.16 36.53
CA GLU A 12 -27.20 26.48 37.54
C GLU A 12 -26.89 25.83 38.89
N GLN A 13 -26.60 24.52 38.90
CA GLN A 13 -26.30 23.74 40.10
C GLN A 13 -25.05 24.25 40.81
N LEU A 14 -24.01 24.61 40.06
CA LEU A 14 -22.78 25.17 40.60
C LEU A 14 -22.86 26.67 40.82
N SER A 15 -23.95 27.36 40.43
CA SER A 15 -24.10 28.82 40.51
C SER A 15 -22.84 29.57 40.02
N CYS A 16 -22.28 29.15 38.89
CA CYS A 16 -21.03 29.68 38.34
C CYS A 16 -21.29 30.57 37.13
N THR A 17 -20.36 31.49 36.85
CA THR A 17 -20.52 32.38 35.70
C THR A 17 -19.85 31.82 34.45
N ALA A 18 -20.37 32.18 33.27
CA ALA A 18 -19.73 31.82 32.01
C ALA A 18 -18.28 32.36 31.92
N LYS A 19 -18.00 33.49 32.57
CA LYS A 19 -16.67 34.09 32.63
C LYS A 19 -15.68 33.21 33.40
N GLU A 20 -16.08 32.74 34.58
CA GLU A 20 -15.27 31.83 35.41
C GLU A 20 -14.95 30.53 34.66
N LEU A 21 -15.95 29.93 34.01
CA LEU A 21 -15.74 28.70 33.24
C LEU A 21 -14.84 28.92 32.03
N CYS A 22 -14.92 30.06 31.33
CA CYS A 22 -14.03 30.38 30.22
C CYS A 22 -12.56 30.54 30.67
N GLU A 23 -12.34 31.23 31.80
CA GLU A 23 -11.00 31.46 32.36
C GLU A 23 -10.34 30.14 32.80
N LEU A 24 -11.10 29.25 33.45
CA LEU A 24 -10.59 27.97 33.93
C LEU A 24 -10.43 26.91 32.82
N SER A 25 -11.29 26.93 31.80
CA SER A 25 -11.25 25.93 30.72
C SER A 25 -10.34 26.30 29.55
N GLY A 26 -9.90 27.56 29.47
CA GLY A 26 -9.16 28.09 28.32
C GLY A 26 -10.03 28.26 27.06
N ILE A 27 -11.36 28.14 27.17
CA ILE A 27 -12.30 28.29 26.06
C ILE A 27 -12.63 29.77 25.86
N SER A 28 -12.57 30.24 24.61
CA SER A 28 -12.97 31.62 24.30
C SER A 28 -14.46 31.89 24.60
N PRO A 29 -14.82 33.10 25.09
CA PRO A 29 -16.22 33.44 25.40
C PRO A 29 -17.19 33.23 24.24
N SER A 30 -16.73 33.49 23.00
CA SER A 30 -17.52 33.23 21.78
C SER A 30 -17.80 31.75 21.55
N THR A 31 -16.83 30.88 21.81
CA THR A 31 -16.99 29.42 21.67
C THR A 31 -17.88 28.85 22.76
N PHE A 32 -17.68 29.30 24.00
CA PHE A 32 -18.50 28.90 25.14
C PHE A 32 -19.97 29.34 24.98
N SER A 33 -20.21 30.56 24.46
CA SER A 33 -21.58 31.03 24.17
C SER A 33 -22.29 30.12 23.17
N ARG A 34 -21.57 29.65 22.14
CA ARG A 34 -22.13 28.72 21.14
C ARG A 34 -22.47 27.36 21.75
N TYR A 35 -21.63 26.86 22.65
CA TYR A 35 -21.90 25.66 23.45
C TYR A 35 -23.16 25.79 24.30
N ARG A 36 -23.31 26.92 24.99
CA ARG A 36 -24.49 27.18 25.83
C ARG A 36 -25.78 27.32 25.02
N SER A 37 -25.69 27.88 23.81
CA SER A 37 -26.85 28.05 22.92
C SER A 37 -27.24 26.79 22.15
N GLY A 38 -26.42 25.75 22.17
CA GLY A 38 -26.60 24.55 21.33
C GLY A 38 -26.23 24.75 19.85
N GLU A 39 -25.75 25.93 19.44
CA GLU A 39 -25.25 26.18 18.06
C GLU A 39 -23.99 25.36 17.74
N ARG A 40 -23.22 25.00 18.77
CA ARG A 40 -22.02 24.19 18.65
C ARG A 40 -21.96 23.19 19.80
N ILE A 41 -21.41 22.00 19.54
CA ILE A 41 -21.14 20.98 20.55
C ILE A 41 -19.62 20.83 20.63
N PRO A 42 -19.01 20.72 21.83
CA PRO A 42 -17.58 20.49 21.94
C PRO A 42 -17.20 19.13 21.36
N GLU A 43 -16.05 19.08 20.70
CA GLU A 43 -15.51 17.82 20.19
C GLU A 43 -14.89 17.02 21.34
N ILE A 44 -15.30 15.75 21.49
CA ILE A 44 -14.82 14.82 22.52
C ILE A 44 -13.30 14.65 22.37
N ASP A 45 -12.60 14.46 23.49
CA ASP A 45 -11.14 14.25 23.57
C ASP A 45 -10.28 15.37 22.95
N THR A 46 -10.87 16.57 22.78
CA THR A 46 -10.11 17.78 22.50
C THR A 46 -9.72 18.49 23.78
N VAL A 47 -8.62 19.28 23.71
CA VAL A 47 -8.16 20.14 24.80
C VAL A 47 -9.29 21.05 25.32
N ALA A 48 -10.20 21.51 24.44
CA ALA A 48 -11.33 22.33 24.84
C ALA A 48 -12.40 21.55 25.63
N PHE A 49 -12.67 20.30 25.27
CA PHE A 49 -13.64 19.46 26.01
C PHE A 49 -13.08 19.01 27.35
N ASP A 50 -11.82 18.56 27.38
CA ASP A 50 -11.14 18.23 28.63
C ASP A 50 -11.00 19.46 29.54
N GLY A 51 -10.67 20.62 28.97
CA GLY A 51 -10.62 21.89 29.69
C GLY A 51 -11.97 22.25 30.31
N LEU A 52 -13.09 22.01 29.63
CA LEU A 52 -14.43 22.24 30.18
C LEU A 52 -14.76 21.30 31.35
N CYS A 53 -14.47 20.01 31.22
CA CYS A 53 -14.69 19.03 32.29
C CYS A 53 -13.84 19.35 33.53
N ASN A 54 -12.57 19.71 33.32
CA ASN A 54 -11.65 20.10 34.39
C ASN A 54 -12.09 21.41 35.08
N ALA A 55 -12.59 22.38 34.32
CA ALA A 55 -13.11 23.63 34.87
C ALA A 55 -14.35 23.40 35.75
N LEU A 56 -15.27 22.54 35.30
CA LEU A 56 -16.48 22.20 36.05
C LEU A 56 -16.14 21.42 37.34
N GLU A 57 -15.19 20.49 37.29
CA GLU A 57 -14.69 19.79 38.48
C GLU A 57 -14.02 20.75 39.47
N ALA A 58 -13.18 21.66 38.98
CA ALA A 58 -12.49 22.64 39.83
C ALA A 58 -13.49 23.54 40.58
N VAL A 59 -14.53 24.02 39.89
CA VAL A 59 -15.60 24.82 40.48
C VAL A 59 -16.46 23.99 41.43
N ALA A 60 -16.77 22.74 41.08
CA ALA A 60 -17.53 21.84 41.94
C ALA A 60 -16.79 21.57 43.27
N ARG A 61 -15.48 21.34 43.21
CA ARG A 61 -14.63 21.13 44.38
C ARG A 61 -14.57 22.36 45.29
N GLU A 62 -14.45 23.56 44.71
CA GLU A 62 -14.44 24.83 45.48
C GLU A 62 -15.79 25.06 46.20
N LYS A 63 -16.89 24.62 45.60
CA LYS A 63 -18.25 24.81 46.13
C LYS A 63 -18.78 23.63 46.96
N GLY A 64 -17.95 22.65 47.27
CA GLY A 64 -18.28 21.54 48.16
C GLY A 64 -19.04 20.36 47.50
N TYR A 65 -19.09 20.29 46.18
CA TYR A 65 -19.70 19.20 45.42
C TYR A 65 -18.64 18.13 45.05
N GLY A 66 -18.17 17.37 46.06
CA GLY A 66 -17.06 16.43 45.91
C GLY A 66 -17.31 15.22 44.99
N ASP A 67 -18.57 14.85 44.76
CA ASP A 67 -18.95 13.69 43.93
C ASP A 67 -18.98 14.01 42.41
N MET A 68 -18.86 15.29 42.05
CA MET A 68 -18.80 15.76 40.67
C MET A 68 -17.36 15.76 40.15
N THR A 69 -16.77 14.56 40.06
CA THR A 69 -15.43 14.37 39.50
C THR A 69 -15.45 14.55 37.98
N ARG A 70 -14.28 14.81 37.40
CA ARG A 70 -14.08 14.88 35.95
C ARG A 70 -14.65 13.68 35.23
N GLU A 71 -14.47 12.47 35.76
CA GLU A 71 -14.95 11.23 35.14
C GLU A 71 -16.48 11.16 35.11
N ASN A 72 -17.14 11.61 36.18
CA ASN A 72 -18.60 11.64 36.25
C ASN A 72 -19.20 12.73 35.34
N ILE A 73 -18.56 13.91 35.28
CA ILE A 73 -18.95 15.00 34.38
C ILE A 73 -18.76 14.56 32.92
N LYS A 74 -17.61 13.95 32.60
CA LYS A 74 -17.32 13.42 31.26
C LYS A 74 -18.34 12.35 30.86
N ARG A 75 -18.63 11.39 31.73
CA ARG A 75 -19.64 10.35 31.47
C ARG A 75 -21.03 10.96 31.22
N ALA A 76 -21.46 11.90 32.05
CA ALA A 76 -22.76 12.56 31.89
C ALA A 76 -22.87 13.41 30.60
N PHE A 77 -21.76 14.01 30.14
CA PHE A 77 -21.74 14.64 28.83
C PHE A 77 -21.75 13.61 27.69
N LEU A 78 -21.03 12.49 27.82
CA LEU A 78 -21.06 11.40 26.84
C LEU A 78 -22.44 10.73 26.72
N ASP A 79 -23.24 10.76 27.78
CA ASP A 79 -24.62 10.25 27.79
C ASP A 79 -25.64 11.25 27.17
N CYS A 80 -25.20 12.43 26.70
CA CYS A 80 -26.08 13.38 26.02
C CYS A 80 -26.41 12.93 24.59
N GLU A 81 -27.67 13.03 24.17
CA GLU A 81 -28.18 12.48 22.90
C GLU A 81 -27.55 13.10 21.64
N ASP A 82 -27.02 14.32 21.76
CA ASP A 82 -26.36 15.06 20.70
C ASP A 82 -24.81 15.00 20.79
N ILE A 83 -24.27 14.41 21.87
CA ILE A 83 -22.87 13.98 21.96
C ILE A 83 -22.79 12.56 21.44
N ILE A 84 -22.45 12.47 20.16
CA ILE A 84 -22.24 11.19 19.48
C ILE A 84 -20.75 10.82 19.69
N PRO A 85 -20.42 9.67 20.32
CA PRO A 85 -19.05 9.18 20.53
C PRO A 85 -18.26 9.02 19.22
N ALA A 86 -16.99 8.60 19.33
CA ALA A 86 -15.94 8.48 18.30
C ALA A 86 -16.24 7.71 16.98
N ASP A 87 -17.50 7.47 16.63
CA ASP A 87 -18.03 6.69 15.50
C ASP A 87 -18.07 7.46 14.14
N ARG A 88 -17.58 8.71 14.11
CA ARG A 88 -17.60 9.53 12.87
C ARG A 88 -16.34 9.42 12.01
N GLU A 89 -15.31 8.75 12.51
CA GLU A 89 -14.18 8.29 11.70
C GLU A 89 -14.56 7.00 10.96
N SER A 90 -15.24 6.06 11.64
CA SER A 90 -15.80 4.83 11.06
C SER A 90 -16.71 5.14 9.86
N MET A 91 -17.65 6.10 9.98
CA MET A 91 -18.50 6.51 8.86
C MET A 91 -17.71 7.12 7.69
N ARG A 92 -16.69 7.93 7.96
CA ARG A 92 -15.83 8.52 6.91
C ARG A 92 -15.03 7.42 6.19
N GLN A 93 -14.48 6.48 6.94
CA GLN A 93 -13.72 5.35 6.43
C GLN A 93 -14.62 4.44 5.60
N ASN A 94 -15.78 4.02 6.13
CA ASN A 94 -16.78 3.23 5.42
C ASN A 94 -17.24 3.94 4.14
N PHE A 95 -17.47 5.25 4.19
CA PHE A 95 -17.78 6.03 2.99
C PHE A 95 -16.65 6.00 1.95
N ASN A 96 -15.39 6.18 2.37
CA ASN A 96 -14.24 6.11 1.47
C ASN A 96 -14.06 4.70 0.89
N THR A 97 -14.27 3.66 1.68
CA THR A 97 -14.24 2.25 1.26
C THR A 97 -15.35 1.96 0.25
N LEU A 98 -16.58 2.41 0.50
CA LEU A 98 -17.71 2.27 -0.42
C LEU A 98 -17.43 2.91 -1.78
N ILE A 99 -16.90 4.13 -1.79
CA ILE A 99 -16.53 4.83 -3.03
C ILE A 99 -15.46 4.06 -3.81
N SER A 100 -14.47 3.50 -3.10
CA SER A 100 -13.32 2.83 -3.71
C SER A 100 -13.67 1.42 -4.21
N ALA A 101 -14.44 0.65 -3.43
CA ALA A 101 -14.84 -0.71 -3.74
C ALA A 101 -15.81 -0.79 -4.94
N LEU A 102 -16.67 0.22 -5.08
CA LEU A 102 -17.72 0.24 -6.11
C LEU A 102 -17.41 1.18 -7.29
N ASP A 103 -16.20 1.73 -7.35
CA ASP A 103 -15.75 2.71 -8.37
C ASP A 103 -16.77 3.86 -8.59
N ILE A 104 -17.32 4.39 -7.50
CA ILE A 104 -18.39 5.40 -7.57
C ILE A 104 -17.85 6.69 -8.17
N ASN A 105 -18.46 7.13 -9.28
CA ASN A 105 -18.16 8.42 -9.87
C ASN A 105 -18.69 9.57 -8.99
N ILE A 106 -17.79 10.19 -8.23
CA ILE A 106 -18.11 11.24 -7.25
C ILE A 106 -18.79 12.45 -7.89
N LYS A 107 -18.38 12.88 -9.08
CA LYS A 107 -19.00 14.04 -9.76
C LYS A 107 -20.46 13.76 -10.09
N ARG A 108 -20.76 12.53 -10.52
CA ARG A 108 -22.12 12.08 -10.81
C ARG A 108 -22.95 11.96 -9.53
N MET A 109 -22.40 11.30 -8.51
CA MET A 109 -23.05 11.17 -7.20
C MET A 109 -23.40 12.56 -6.63
N CYS A 110 -22.44 13.48 -6.58
CA CYS A 110 -22.63 14.85 -6.09
C CYS A 110 -23.78 15.59 -6.79
N LYS A 111 -23.92 15.41 -8.12
CA LYS A 111 -25.02 16.00 -8.90
C LYS A 111 -26.39 15.48 -8.48
N GLU A 112 -26.48 14.20 -8.08
CA GLU A 112 -27.74 13.56 -7.70
C GLU A 112 -28.09 13.75 -6.21
N ILE A 113 -27.08 13.79 -5.32
CA ILE A 113 -27.29 14.00 -3.89
C ILE A 113 -27.37 15.48 -3.49
N ASN A 114 -27.26 16.40 -4.45
CA ASN A 114 -27.23 17.86 -4.25
C ASN A 114 -26.14 18.33 -3.27
N TYR A 115 -24.95 17.72 -3.36
CA TYR A 115 -23.76 18.17 -2.65
C TYR A 115 -22.74 18.74 -3.64
N ASP A 116 -22.06 19.80 -3.23
CA ASP A 116 -20.91 20.32 -3.97
C ASP A 116 -19.72 19.35 -3.90
N VAL A 117 -19.02 19.18 -5.02
CA VAL A 117 -17.90 18.24 -5.14
C VAL A 117 -16.79 18.56 -4.13
N SER A 118 -16.46 19.84 -3.95
CA SER A 118 -15.42 20.25 -2.98
C SER A 118 -15.83 19.94 -1.54
N THR A 119 -17.13 19.99 -1.24
CA THR A 119 -17.66 19.63 0.08
C THR A 119 -17.50 18.14 0.35
N VAL A 120 -17.84 17.30 -0.62
CA VAL A 120 -17.69 15.84 -0.49
C VAL A 120 -16.21 15.45 -0.37
N PHE A 121 -15.31 16.04 -1.16
CA PHE A 121 -13.86 15.79 -1.01
C PHE A 121 -13.32 16.21 0.36
N ARG A 122 -13.78 17.35 0.89
CA ARG A 122 -13.38 17.78 2.23
C ARG A 122 -13.90 16.83 3.32
N ILE A 123 -15.07 16.23 3.12
CA ILE A 123 -15.63 15.17 4.00
C ILE A 123 -14.79 13.90 3.93
N ARG A 124 -14.46 13.44 2.71
CA ARG A 124 -13.60 12.27 2.49
C ARG A 124 -12.24 12.40 3.16
N ASN A 125 -11.63 13.58 3.07
CA ASN A 125 -10.31 13.86 3.62
C ASN A 125 -10.35 14.29 5.10
N GLY A 126 -11.53 14.29 5.74
CA GLY A 126 -11.69 14.68 7.15
C GLY A 126 -11.63 16.16 7.47
N THR A 127 -11.26 16.99 6.50
CA THR A 127 -11.14 18.45 6.66
C THR A 127 -12.48 19.17 6.86
N ARG A 128 -13.62 18.49 6.64
CA ARG A 128 -14.97 19.01 6.89
C ARG A 128 -15.88 17.87 7.34
N LYS A 129 -16.79 18.11 8.28
CA LYS A 129 -17.82 17.13 8.68
C LYS A 129 -19.14 17.42 7.93
N PRO A 130 -19.95 16.40 7.58
CA PRO A 130 -21.31 16.63 7.11
C PRO A 130 -22.09 17.38 8.19
N ALA A 131 -22.84 18.42 7.78
CA ALA A 131 -23.67 19.18 8.72
C ALA A 131 -24.80 18.31 9.31
N ASP A 132 -25.29 17.35 8.52
CA ASP A 132 -26.29 16.35 8.88
C ASP A 132 -25.80 14.98 8.37
N PRO A 133 -25.14 14.18 9.23
CA PRO A 133 -24.60 12.87 8.88
C PRO A 133 -25.66 11.87 8.42
N GLU A 134 -26.84 11.87 9.05
CA GLU A 134 -27.95 10.96 8.73
C GLU A 134 -28.47 11.24 7.33
N ARG A 135 -28.69 12.52 7.01
CA ARG A 135 -29.11 12.93 5.68
C ARG A 135 -28.02 12.69 4.63
N PHE A 136 -26.76 12.85 4.99
CA PHE A 136 -25.63 12.57 4.10
C PHE A 136 -25.52 11.08 3.77
N VAL A 137 -25.58 10.21 4.78
CA VAL A 137 -25.58 8.75 4.62
C VAL A 137 -26.80 8.28 3.84
N ALA A 138 -28.00 8.75 4.18
CA ALA A 138 -29.21 8.42 3.45
C ALA A 138 -29.11 8.81 1.96
N ALA A 139 -28.49 9.95 1.65
CA ALA A 139 -28.29 10.36 0.27
C ALA A 139 -27.29 9.45 -0.48
N ILE A 140 -26.18 9.07 0.15
CA ILE A 140 -25.17 8.16 -0.42
C ILE A 140 -25.73 6.75 -0.59
N ALA A 141 -26.37 6.20 0.43
CA ALA A 141 -26.98 4.88 0.40
C ALA A 141 -28.08 4.82 -0.65
N GLY A 142 -28.91 5.88 -0.74
CA GLY A 142 -29.97 5.98 -1.73
C GLY A 142 -29.43 6.04 -3.16
N PHE A 143 -28.35 6.78 -3.40
CA PHE A 143 -27.66 6.78 -4.70
C PHE A 143 -27.10 5.39 -5.04
N THR A 144 -26.33 4.82 -4.11
CA THR A 144 -25.63 3.55 -4.29
C THR A 144 -26.60 2.40 -4.54
N ALA A 145 -27.69 2.31 -3.77
CA ALA A 145 -28.69 1.27 -3.94
C ALA A 145 -29.38 1.29 -5.32
N ARG A 146 -29.52 2.46 -5.96
CA ARG A 146 -30.18 2.62 -7.27
C ARG A 146 -29.26 2.43 -8.47
N GLU A 147 -27.98 2.73 -8.30
CA GLU A 147 -26.98 2.68 -9.37
C GLU A 147 -26.52 1.26 -9.68
N LEU A 148 -26.45 0.42 -8.66
CA LEU A 148 -26.01 -0.96 -8.79
C LEU A 148 -27.15 -1.83 -9.29
N ARG A 149 -27.03 -2.36 -10.51
CA ARG A 149 -28.11 -3.08 -11.20
C ARG A 149 -27.69 -4.44 -11.74
N THR A 150 -26.39 -4.72 -11.77
CA THR A 150 -25.86 -6.01 -12.25
C THR A 150 -25.66 -6.98 -11.08
N PRO A 151 -25.76 -8.30 -11.32
CA PRO A 151 -25.46 -9.30 -10.29
C PRO A 151 -24.06 -9.15 -9.68
N THR A 152 -23.07 -8.74 -10.48
CA THR A 152 -21.69 -8.50 -10.02
C THR A 152 -21.60 -7.32 -9.05
N GLU A 153 -22.30 -6.22 -9.34
CA GLU A 153 -22.35 -5.04 -8.45
C GLU A 153 -23.08 -5.33 -7.14
N ILE A 154 -24.14 -6.16 -7.20
CA ILE A 154 -24.88 -6.60 -6.01
C ILE A 154 -23.99 -7.51 -5.16
N SER A 155 -23.29 -8.46 -5.78
CA SER A 155 -22.31 -9.31 -5.10
C SER A 155 -21.21 -8.51 -4.40
N ALA A 156 -20.67 -7.48 -5.07
CA ALA A 156 -19.66 -6.59 -4.48
C ALA A 156 -20.18 -5.85 -3.24
N VAL A 157 -21.44 -5.39 -3.23
CA VAL A 157 -22.06 -4.77 -2.05
C VAL A 157 -22.35 -5.77 -0.94
N ALA A 158 -22.86 -6.96 -1.29
CA ALA A 158 -23.11 -8.01 -0.32
C ALA A 158 -21.83 -8.39 0.43
N GLN A 159 -20.71 -8.53 -0.29
CA GLN A 159 -19.39 -8.77 0.29
C GLN A 159 -18.91 -7.60 1.15
N LEU A 160 -19.04 -6.36 0.64
CA LEU A 160 -18.60 -5.17 1.37
C LEU A 160 -19.35 -4.96 2.69
N VAL A 161 -20.65 -5.24 2.70
CA VAL A 161 -21.51 -5.05 3.86
C VAL A 161 -21.59 -6.30 4.75
N GLY A 162 -21.11 -7.45 4.27
CA GLY A 162 -21.10 -8.70 5.03
C GLY A 162 -22.46 -9.38 5.14
N CYS A 163 -23.29 -9.34 4.08
CA CYS A 163 -24.58 -10.02 4.01
C CYS A 163 -24.68 -10.97 2.81
N ASN A 164 -25.72 -11.80 2.74
CA ASN A 164 -25.94 -12.64 1.54
C ASN A 164 -26.51 -11.79 0.40
N GLU A 165 -26.23 -12.20 -0.84
CA GLU A 165 -26.76 -11.54 -2.04
C GLU A 165 -28.29 -11.52 -2.05
N SER A 166 -28.93 -12.60 -1.58
CA SER A 166 -30.38 -12.73 -1.43
C SER A 166 -31.01 -11.70 -0.49
N ASP A 167 -30.22 -11.14 0.45
CA ASP A 167 -30.71 -10.21 1.47
C ASP A 167 -30.74 -8.75 0.97
N ILE A 168 -30.17 -8.49 -0.21
CA ILE A 168 -30.05 -7.14 -0.82
C ILE A 168 -30.49 -7.10 -2.30
N GLU A 169 -31.25 -8.09 -2.76
CA GLU A 169 -31.82 -8.10 -4.11
C GLU A 169 -32.78 -6.91 -4.30
N ASP A 170 -33.63 -6.63 -3.31
CA ASP A 170 -34.52 -5.47 -3.32
C ASP A 170 -33.77 -4.16 -3.02
N VAL A 171 -34.09 -3.11 -3.77
CA VAL A 171 -33.44 -1.80 -3.66
C VAL A 171 -33.66 -1.17 -2.28
N SER A 172 -34.81 -1.39 -1.65
CA SER A 172 -35.13 -0.84 -0.33
C SER A 172 -34.36 -1.58 0.77
N GLN A 173 -34.26 -2.90 0.67
CA GLN A 173 -33.45 -3.72 1.58
C GLN A 173 -31.97 -3.36 1.46
N ARG A 174 -31.46 -3.23 0.24
CA ARG A 174 -30.09 -2.78 -0.04
C ARG A 174 -29.80 -1.40 0.52
N TYR A 175 -30.73 -0.46 0.36
CA TYR A 175 -30.63 0.86 0.95
C TYR A 175 -30.48 0.80 2.48
N GLU A 176 -31.33 0.04 3.16
CA GLU A 176 -31.29 -0.09 4.62
C GLU A 176 -29.98 -0.73 5.11
N VAL A 177 -29.50 -1.75 4.41
CA VAL A 177 -28.26 -2.47 4.74
C VAL A 177 -27.04 -1.56 4.56
N ILE A 178 -26.97 -0.79 3.46
CA ILE A 178 -25.89 0.19 3.23
C ILE A 178 -25.94 1.33 4.27
N CYS A 179 -27.14 1.83 4.61
CA CYS A 179 -27.31 2.85 5.64
C CYS A 179 -26.78 2.38 7.00
N LYS A 180 -27.14 1.15 7.41
CA LYS A 180 -26.68 0.56 8.68
C LYS A 180 -25.17 0.37 8.67
N TRP A 181 -24.61 -0.11 7.57
CA TRP A 181 -23.16 -0.34 7.44
C TRP A 181 -22.35 0.97 7.47
N LEU A 182 -22.83 2.04 6.82
CA LEU A 182 -22.16 3.34 6.85
C LEU A 182 -22.07 3.95 8.26
N PHE A 183 -22.90 3.50 9.20
CA PHE A 183 -22.86 3.90 10.61
C PHE A 183 -22.31 2.82 11.55
N SER A 184 -21.73 1.75 11.01
CA SER A 184 -21.21 0.65 11.82
C SER A 184 -19.71 0.82 12.12
N ASP A 185 -19.30 0.43 13.33
CA ASP A 185 -17.90 0.40 13.80
C ASP A 185 -17.08 -0.78 13.20
N HIS A 186 -17.30 -1.11 11.92
CA HIS A 186 -16.58 -2.19 11.25
C HIS A 186 -15.10 -1.87 10.96
N ALA A 187 -14.62 -0.63 11.18
CA ALA A 187 -13.19 -0.32 11.14
C ALA A 187 -12.37 -1.19 12.11
N ARG A 188 -12.97 -1.67 13.21
CA ARG A 188 -12.34 -2.66 14.11
C ARG A 188 -12.39 -4.09 13.61
N GLN A 189 -13.41 -4.49 12.85
CA GLN A 189 -13.52 -5.84 12.27
C GLN A 189 -12.81 -5.99 10.90
N SER A 190 -12.58 -4.89 10.18
CA SER A 190 -11.69 -4.88 9.00
C SER A 190 -10.22 -5.17 9.35
N ARG A 191 -9.84 -5.09 10.64
CA ARG A 191 -8.54 -5.58 11.11
C ARG A 191 -8.49 -7.11 11.27
N GLU A 192 -9.62 -7.78 11.41
CA GLU A 192 -9.71 -9.25 11.44
C GLU A 192 -9.96 -9.86 10.05
N ILE A 193 -10.37 -9.06 9.06
CA ILE A 193 -10.33 -9.42 7.63
C ILE A 193 -9.05 -8.83 7.00
N LYS A 194 -7.90 -8.97 7.65
CA LYS A 194 -6.59 -8.71 7.03
C LYS A 194 -6.16 -9.95 6.26
N SER A 195 -6.60 -10.07 5.02
CA SER A 195 -5.91 -10.89 4.03
C SER A 195 -5.99 -10.18 2.67
N GLY A 196 -4.98 -9.39 2.34
CA GLY A 196 -4.77 -8.87 0.97
C GLY A 196 -4.53 -7.37 0.80
N GLY A 197 -4.32 -6.58 1.85
CA GLY A 197 -4.08 -5.13 1.70
C GLY A 197 -2.65 -4.76 1.25
N ILE A 198 -2.45 -3.51 0.80
CA ILE A 198 -1.11 -2.97 0.47
C ILE A 198 -0.15 -3.01 1.67
N GLU A 199 -0.67 -2.82 2.89
CA GLU A 199 0.09 -2.92 4.15
C GLU A 199 0.70 -4.32 4.31
N GLU A 200 -0.11 -5.38 4.20
CA GLU A 200 0.36 -6.77 4.32
C GLU A 200 1.37 -7.14 3.24
N PHE A 201 1.18 -6.64 2.00
CA PHE A 201 2.16 -6.82 0.94
C PHE A 201 3.49 -6.15 1.27
N LEU A 202 3.46 -4.92 1.80
CA LEU A 202 4.65 -4.18 2.20
C LEU A 202 5.35 -4.84 3.39
N ASP A 203 4.61 -5.33 4.38
CA ASP A 203 5.14 -6.06 5.55
C ASP A 203 5.85 -7.34 5.12
N LYS A 204 5.21 -8.16 4.27
CA LYS A 204 5.83 -9.37 3.72
C LYS A 204 7.08 -9.06 2.90
N LEU A 205 7.08 -7.96 2.15
CA LEU A 205 8.26 -7.54 1.40
C LEU A 205 9.38 -7.00 2.31
N ASP A 206 9.05 -6.34 3.40
CA ASP A 206 9.98 -5.86 4.42
C ASP A 206 10.69 -7.02 5.12
N GLU A 207 9.94 -8.06 5.49
CA GLU A 207 10.41 -9.29 6.14
C GLU A 207 11.16 -10.24 5.19
N PHE A 208 10.81 -10.25 3.90
CA PHE A 208 11.36 -11.24 2.97
C PHE A 208 12.88 -11.13 2.79
N ASP A 209 13.61 -12.22 3.04
CA ASP A 209 15.04 -12.36 2.75
C ASP A 209 15.26 -13.35 1.59
N LEU A 210 15.83 -12.87 0.49
CA LEU A 210 16.08 -13.69 -0.69
C LEU A 210 17.12 -14.79 -0.44
N ASN A 211 18.15 -14.53 0.36
CA ASN A 211 19.20 -15.50 0.64
C ASN A 211 18.70 -16.62 1.55
N GLU A 212 17.90 -16.30 2.57
CA GLU A 212 17.23 -17.28 3.41
C GLU A 212 16.24 -18.11 2.61
N TYR A 213 15.45 -17.46 1.74
CA TYR A 213 14.52 -18.15 0.86
C TYR A 213 15.26 -19.14 -0.07
N ILE A 214 16.32 -18.70 -0.74
CA ILE A 214 17.19 -19.53 -1.60
C ILE A 214 17.74 -20.75 -0.84
N LYS A 215 18.21 -20.55 0.41
CA LYS A 215 18.70 -21.64 1.28
C LYS A 215 17.58 -22.60 1.67
N ALA A 216 16.42 -22.08 2.08
CA ALA A 216 15.27 -22.87 2.54
C ALA A 216 14.75 -23.80 1.45
N ILE A 217 14.67 -23.32 0.21
CA ILE A 217 14.25 -24.14 -0.94
C ILE A 217 15.39 -24.95 -1.56
N ARG A 218 16.61 -24.88 -1.01
CA ARG A 218 17.84 -25.50 -1.53
C ARG A 218 18.07 -25.19 -3.01
N PHE A 219 17.82 -23.94 -3.40
CA PHE A 219 17.90 -23.49 -4.78
C PHE A 219 19.27 -23.76 -5.40
N ASP A 220 20.35 -23.56 -4.64
CA ASP A 220 21.73 -23.80 -5.08
C ASP A 220 22.03 -25.28 -5.38
N GLU A 221 21.38 -26.21 -4.67
CA GLU A 221 21.50 -27.66 -4.89
C GLU A 221 20.74 -28.13 -6.15
N MET A 222 19.75 -27.36 -6.62
CA MET A 222 18.92 -27.75 -7.77
C MET A 222 19.76 -27.89 -9.04
N LYS A 223 19.86 -29.09 -9.62
CA LYS A 223 20.53 -29.26 -10.92
C LYS A 223 19.50 -29.18 -12.03
N VAL A 224 19.77 -28.37 -13.06
CA VAL A 224 19.02 -28.43 -14.31
C VAL A 224 19.25 -29.81 -14.92
N PRO A 225 18.22 -30.67 -15.06
CA PRO A 225 18.42 -32.02 -15.56
C PRO A 225 18.97 -32.01 -16.98
N ALA A 226 19.95 -32.87 -17.28
CA ALA A 226 20.44 -33.10 -18.64
C ALA A 226 19.98 -34.49 -19.10
N LEU A 227 18.68 -34.65 -19.38
CA LEU A 227 18.11 -35.91 -19.83
C LEU A 227 17.56 -35.77 -21.27
N PRO A 228 17.68 -36.81 -22.12
CA PRO A 228 17.00 -36.83 -23.40
C PRO A 228 15.50 -37.07 -23.14
N PHE A 229 14.76 -36.00 -22.91
CA PHE A 229 13.31 -36.03 -22.76
C PHE A 229 12.65 -35.80 -24.13
N GLN A 230 11.79 -36.72 -24.55
CA GLN A 230 11.06 -36.62 -25.82
C GLN A 230 9.62 -36.15 -25.55
N LEU A 231 9.42 -34.83 -25.61
CA LEU A 231 8.07 -34.29 -25.84
C LEU A 231 7.69 -34.41 -27.32
N PRO A 232 6.41 -34.66 -27.64
CA PRO A 232 5.93 -34.54 -29.01
C PRO A 232 6.21 -33.15 -29.57
N VAL A 233 6.30 -33.02 -30.90
CA VAL A 233 6.51 -31.72 -31.56
C VAL A 233 5.36 -30.76 -31.21
N SER A 234 4.14 -31.27 -31.13
CA SER A 234 2.96 -30.54 -30.67
C SER A 234 1.99 -31.48 -29.95
N LYS A 235 1.22 -30.95 -29.01
CA LYS A 235 0.16 -31.69 -28.28
C LYS A 235 -0.97 -30.73 -27.89
N SER A 236 -2.21 -31.18 -28.06
CA SER A 236 -3.40 -30.52 -27.50
C SER A 236 -3.76 -31.17 -26.17
N TYR A 237 -4.19 -30.35 -25.22
CA TYR A 237 -4.53 -30.73 -23.85
C TYR A 237 -5.94 -30.24 -23.54
N PHE A 238 -6.78 -31.11 -22.99
CA PHE A 238 -8.19 -30.85 -22.71
C PHE A 238 -8.52 -31.13 -21.25
N GLY A 239 -9.34 -30.27 -20.64
CA GLY A 239 -9.62 -30.35 -19.20
C GLY A 239 -8.48 -29.86 -18.31
N ILE A 240 -8.82 -29.43 -17.10
CA ILE A 240 -7.91 -28.80 -16.13
C ILE A 240 -6.65 -29.64 -15.88
N LYS A 241 -6.81 -30.96 -15.74
CA LYS A 241 -5.69 -31.87 -15.46
C LYS A 241 -4.64 -31.89 -16.57
N GLU A 242 -5.07 -31.96 -17.83
CA GLU A 242 -4.14 -31.94 -18.96
C GLU A 242 -3.58 -30.53 -19.18
N MET A 243 -4.37 -29.48 -18.93
CA MET A 243 -3.87 -28.10 -18.97
C MET A 243 -2.74 -27.88 -17.96
N MET A 244 -2.88 -28.39 -16.73
CA MET A 244 -1.79 -28.41 -15.73
C MET A 244 -0.57 -29.18 -16.23
N GLU A 245 -0.75 -30.33 -16.88
CA GLU A 245 0.38 -31.07 -17.49
C GLU A 245 1.09 -30.23 -18.57
N SER A 246 0.33 -29.51 -19.39
CA SER A 246 0.87 -28.67 -20.47
C SER A 246 1.74 -27.52 -19.97
N GLU A 247 1.39 -26.93 -18.83
CA GLU A 247 2.20 -25.92 -18.13
C GLU A 247 3.55 -26.50 -17.72
N LEU A 248 3.55 -27.70 -17.13
CA LEU A 248 4.78 -28.39 -16.73
C LEU A 248 5.61 -28.81 -17.96
N ASP A 249 4.98 -29.23 -19.04
CA ASP A 249 5.68 -29.59 -20.28
C ASP A 249 6.30 -28.38 -20.97
N PHE A 250 5.63 -27.21 -20.95
CA PHE A 250 6.21 -25.95 -21.40
C PHE A 250 7.45 -25.57 -20.58
N LEU A 251 7.36 -25.65 -19.24
CA LEU A 251 8.48 -25.36 -18.34
C LEU A 251 9.66 -26.30 -18.63
N LYS A 252 9.42 -27.61 -18.75
CA LYS A 252 10.45 -28.60 -19.11
C LYS A 252 11.09 -28.29 -20.46
N ALA A 253 10.29 -28.05 -21.50
CA ALA A 253 10.80 -27.76 -22.84
C ALA A 253 11.69 -26.51 -22.85
N THR A 254 11.30 -25.50 -22.07
CA THR A 254 12.02 -24.22 -21.95
C THR A 254 13.33 -24.39 -21.17
N VAL A 255 13.29 -25.04 -20.01
CA VAL A 255 14.46 -25.26 -19.16
C VAL A 255 15.51 -26.15 -19.86
N LEU A 256 15.09 -27.27 -20.47
CA LEU A 256 15.98 -28.25 -21.09
C LEU A 256 16.56 -27.80 -22.44
N SER A 257 16.02 -26.75 -23.04
CA SER A 257 16.53 -26.20 -24.30
C SER A 257 17.91 -25.55 -24.13
N ARG A 258 18.65 -25.40 -25.23
CA ARG A 258 19.88 -24.59 -25.28
C ARG A 258 19.62 -23.09 -25.43
N SER A 259 18.37 -22.69 -25.70
CA SER A 259 18.02 -21.28 -25.86
C SER A 259 18.05 -20.56 -24.50
N ASN A 260 18.61 -19.36 -24.52
CA ASN A 260 18.59 -18.38 -23.44
C ASN A 260 17.77 -17.13 -23.81
N GLU A 261 16.91 -17.23 -24.84
CA GLU A 261 15.98 -16.14 -25.16
C GLU A 261 15.00 -15.89 -24.00
N PRO A 262 14.58 -14.62 -23.79
CA PRO A 262 13.57 -14.30 -22.79
C PRO A 262 12.26 -15.08 -23.00
N VAL A 263 11.53 -15.30 -21.90
CA VAL A 263 10.22 -15.95 -21.90
C VAL A 263 9.14 -14.89 -21.71
N ILE A 264 8.18 -14.81 -22.63
CA ILE A 264 7.03 -13.92 -22.51
C ILE A 264 5.82 -14.74 -22.08
N MET A 265 5.14 -14.32 -21.03
CA MET A 265 4.01 -15.04 -20.44
C MET A 265 2.84 -14.10 -20.20
N TYR A 266 1.66 -14.56 -20.56
CA TYR A 266 0.38 -13.91 -20.31
C TYR A 266 -0.68 -14.99 -20.04
N SER A 267 -1.54 -14.74 -19.07
CA SER A 267 -2.71 -15.57 -18.81
C SER A 267 -3.78 -14.74 -18.10
N ASP A 268 -5.00 -14.79 -18.61
CA ASP A 268 -6.21 -14.37 -17.89
C ASP A 268 -7.01 -15.58 -17.35
N MET A 269 -6.47 -16.79 -17.50
CA MET A 269 -7.11 -18.04 -17.08
C MET A 269 -7.27 -18.10 -15.55
N PRO A 270 -8.43 -18.57 -15.02
CA PRO A 270 -8.62 -18.81 -13.61
C PRO A 270 -7.63 -19.84 -13.07
N MET A 271 -6.93 -19.50 -11.98
CA MET A 271 -5.95 -20.39 -11.34
C MET A 271 -6.51 -21.17 -10.15
N LYS A 272 -7.73 -20.85 -9.68
CA LYS A 272 -8.31 -21.44 -8.46
C LYS A 272 -8.32 -22.96 -8.47
N GLU A 273 -8.93 -23.57 -9.49
CA GLU A 273 -9.01 -25.03 -9.63
C GLU A 273 -7.64 -25.71 -9.77
N MET A 274 -6.68 -25.02 -10.40
CA MET A 274 -5.31 -25.54 -10.54
C MET A 274 -4.52 -25.42 -9.23
N ALA A 275 -4.81 -24.39 -8.43
CA ALA A 275 -4.20 -24.16 -7.12
C ALA A 275 -4.71 -25.13 -6.04
N ASP A 276 -5.93 -25.67 -6.22
CA ASP A 276 -6.50 -26.70 -5.34
C ASP A 276 -5.78 -28.07 -5.48
N ASP A 277 -5.04 -28.30 -6.57
CA ASP A 277 -4.19 -29.49 -6.71
C ASP A 277 -2.98 -29.38 -5.75
N PRO A 278 -2.76 -30.37 -4.86
CA PRO A 278 -1.74 -30.26 -3.81
C PRO A 278 -0.29 -30.32 -4.32
N GLU A 279 -0.08 -30.76 -5.57
CA GLU A 279 1.24 -31.02 -6.14
C GLU A 279 1.58 -30.06 -7.29
N PHE A 280 0.59 -29.57 -8.03
CA PHE A 280 0.81 -28.70 -9.18
C PHE A 280 1.52 -27.38 -8.82
N PRO A 281 1.10 -26.59 -7.81
CA PRO A 281 1.79 -25.35 -7.45
C PRO A 281 3.27 -25.55 -7.12
N LYS A 282 3.60 -26.63 -6.41
CA LYS A 282 4.99 -26.99 -6.06
C LYS A 282 5.81 -27.27 -7.31
N LYS A 283 5.28 -28.09 -8.23
CA LYS A 283 5.94 -28.44 -9.50
C LYS A 283 6.09 -27.23 -10.43
N TRP A 284 5.07 -26.39 -10.50
CA TRP A 284 5.07 -25.18 -11.30
C TRP A 284 6.11 -24.19 -10.78
N MET A 285 6.12 -23.93 -9.47
CA MET A 285 7.11 -23.06 -8.82
C MET A 285 8.54 -23.60 -8.99
N PHE A 286 8.73 -24.92 -8.88
CA PHE A 286 10.02 -25.55 -9.17
C PHE A 286 10.48 -25.32 -10.62
N GLY A 287 9.57 -25.42 -11.59
CA GLY A 287 9.89 -25.12 -12.99
C GLY A 287 10.25 -23.65 -13.22
N MET A 288 9.53 -22.72 -12.60
CA MET A 288 9.86 -21.28 -12.61
C MET A 288 11.25 -21.03 -12.01
N ALA A 289 11.53 -21.61 -10.86
CA ALA A 289 12.83 -21.56 -10.21
C ALA A 289 13.96 -22.06 -11.12
N LEU A 290 13.75 -23.17 -11.85
CA LEU A 290 14.74 -23.67 -12.81
C LEU A 290 14.94 -22.75 -14.02
N MET A 291 13.91 -22.04 -14.49
CA MET A 291 14.07 -21.03 -15.55
C MET A 291 14.95 -19.87 -15.08
N LEU A 292 14.73 -19.40 -13.85
CA LEU A 292 15.55 -18.35 -13.23
C LEU A 292 16.98 -18.84 -12.97
N LYS A 293 17.15 -20.09 -12.49
CA LYS A 293 18.47 -20.69 -12.28
C LYS A 293 19.28 -20.82 -13.57
N LYS A 294 18.59 -21.08 -14.68
CA LYS A 294 19.19 -21.08 -16.02
C LYS A 294 19.61 -19.68 -16.49
N GLY A 295 19.13 -18.62 -15.84
CA GLY A 295 19.38 -17.24 -16.21
C GLY A 295 18.42 -16.69 -17.27
N LEU A 296 17.25 -17.29 -17.43
CA LEU A 296 16.23 -16.78 -18.35
C LEU A 296 15.57 -15.53 -17.76
N HIS A 297 15.45 -14.49 -18.58
CA HIS A 297 14.65 -13.31 -18.24
C HIS A 297 13.17 -13.58 -18.55
N LEU A 298 12.27 -13.27 -17.61
CA LEU A 298 10.83 -13.53 -17.74
C LEU A 298 10.06 -12.22 -17.86
N CYS A 299 9.34 -12.03 -18.96
CA CYS A 299 8.38 -10.94 -19.13
C CYS A 299 6.98 -11.44 -18.78
N GLN A 300 6.50 -11.14 -17.58
CA GLN A 300 5.18 -11.56 -17.10
C GLN A 300 4.16 -10.43 -17.31
N ILE A 301 3.18 -10.66 -18.18
CA ILE A 301 2.04 -9.74 -18.38
C ILE A 301 0.90 -10.22 -17.45
N HIS A 302 0.65 -9.46 -16.39
CA HIS A 302 -0.39 -9.74 -15.42
C HIS A 302 -1.76 -9.29 -15.94
N ASN A 303 -2.77 -10.15 -15.80
CA ASN A 303 -4.16 -9.72 -15.88
C ASN A 303 -4.55 -9.02 -14.57
N LEU A 304 -4.76 -7.69 -14.62
CA LEU A 304 -5.06 -6.86 -13.46
C LEU A 304 -6.55 -6.44 -13.37
N ASP A 305 -7.43 -7.10 -14.12
CA ASP A 305 -8.89 -6.89 -14.03
C ASP A 305 -9.46 -7.56 -12.76
N ARG A 306 -9.09 -7.00 -11.61
CA ARG A 306 -9.43 -7.49 -10.28
C ARG A 306 -9.41 -6.34 -9.25
N SER A 307 -9.87 -6.62 -8.04
CA SER A 307 -9.81 -5.68 -6.92
C SER A 307 -8.35 -5.32 -6.57
N LEU A 308 -8.13 -4.25 -5.80
CA LEU A 308 -6.78 -3.91 -5.33
C LEU A 308 -6.22 -5.03 -4.44
N ASP A 309 -7.06 -5.64 -3.60
CA ASP A 309 -6.61 -6.67 -2.67
C ASP A 309 -6.23 -7.97 -3.39
N ASP A 310 -7.01 -8.39 -4.39
CA ASP A 310 -6.64 -9.53 -5.25
C ASP A 310 -5.38 -9.24 -6.07
N MET A 311 -5.13 -7.97 -6.40
CA MET A 311 -3.89 -7.55 -7.05
C MET A 311 -2.71 -7.68 -6.09
N MET A 312 -2.86 -7.27 -4.83
CA MET A 312 -1.81 -7.39 -3.82
C MET A 312 -1.48 -8.85 -3.52
N LEU A 313 -2.50 -9.68 -3.26
CA LEU A 313 -2.33 -11.13 -3.08
C LEU A 313 -1.66 -11.78 -4.31
N GLY A 314 -2.08 -11.35 -5.49
CA GLY A 314 -1.49 -11.78 -6.75
C GLY A 314 -0.02 -11.40 -6.88
N LEU A 315 0.38 -10.21 -6.46
CA LEU A 315 1.76 -9.73 -6.52
C LEU A 315 2.64 -10.33 -5.42
N GLU A 316 2.07 -10.57 -4.24
CA GLU A 316 2.74 -11.20 -3.11
C GLU A 316 3.33 -12.56 -3.49
N SER A 317 2.55 -13.37 -4.22
CA SER A 317 2.98 -14.70 -4.70
C SER A 317 4.20 -14.64 -5.64
N TRP A 318 4.53 -13.45 -6.15
CA TRP A 318 5.67 -13.22 -7.03
C TRP A 318 6.86 -12.54 -6.33
N ILE A 319 6.76 -12.19 -5.03
CA ILE A 319 7.86 -11.54 -4.29
C ILE A 319 9.19 -12.30 -4.47
N PRO A 320 9.29 -13.62 -4.23
CA PRO A 320 10.59 -14.31 -4.34
C PRO A 320 11.21 -14.18 -5.73
N MET A 321 10.34 -14.19 -6.74
CA MET A 321 10.67 -14.09 -8.14
C MET A 321 11.09 -12.67 -8.55
N TYR A 322 10.37 -11.64 -8.10
CA TYR A 322 10.73 -10.23 -8.30
C TYR A 322 12.07 -9.88 -7.65
N MET A 323 12.33 -10.42 -6.46
CA MET A 323 13.57 -10.22 -5.72
C MET A 323 14.80 -10.73 -6.49
N THR A 324 14.63 -11.63 -7.45
CA THR A 324 15.74 -12.06 -8.33
C THR A 324 16.18 -10.97 -9.31
N GLY A 325 15.33 -10.00 -9.64
CA GLY A 325 15.55 -9.01 -10.71
C GLY A 325 15.50 -9.58 -12.14
N GLN A 326 15.25 -10.88 -12.30
CA GLN A 326 15.17 -11.53 -13.62
C GLN A 326 13.76 -11.53 -14.21
N ILE A 327 12.80 -10.88 -13.56
CA ILE A 327 11.41 -10.78 -14.02
C ILE A 327 11.07 -9.32 -14.28
N ALA A 328 10.48 -9.05 -15.43
CA ALA A 328 9.86 -7.78 -15.77
C ALA A 328 8.34 -7.95 -15.78
N PRO A 329 7.62 -7.37 -14.80
CA PRO A 329 6.17 -7.41 -14.77
C PRO A 329 5.54 -6.31 -15.63
N TYR A 330 4.50 -6.67 -16.38
CA TYR A 330 3.73 -5.82 -17.28
C TYR A 330 2.24 -5.98 -17.02
N TYR A 331 1.44 -5.09 -17.58
CA TYR A 331 -0.02 -5.17 -17.58
C TYR A 331 -0.60 -4.55 -18.84
N LEU A 332 -1.86 -4.89 -19.15
CA LEU A 332 -2.61 -4.28 -20.25
C LEU A 332 -3.56 -3.22 -19.69
N LYS A 333 -3.57 -2.02 -20.28
CA LYS A 333 -4.34 -0.87 -19.77
C LYS A 333 -5.85 -0.99 -19.96
N ASN A 334 -6.28 -1.71 -21.00
CA ASN A 334 -7.68 -1.79 -21.39
C ASN A 334 -8.31 -3.06 -20.83
N VAL A 335 -9.58 -2.96 -20.42
CA VAL A 335 -10.41 -4.09 -19.98
C VAL A 335 -10.39 -5.16 -21.06
N GLN A 336 -10.06 -6.38 -20.65
CA GLN A 336 -10.03 -7.52 -21.54
C GLN A 336 -11.47 -8.04 -21.69
N ASN A 337 -11.77 -8.63 -22.84
CA ASN A 337 -13.09 -9.21 -23.05
C ASN A 337 -13.31 -10.35 -22.04
N ASN A 338 -14.23 -10.16 -21.08
CA ASN A 338 -14.50 -11.13 -20.02
C ASN A 338 -15.27 -12.37 -20.48
N VAL A 339 -15.56 -12.51 -21.78
CA VAL A 339 -16.21 -13.70 -22.33
C VAL A 339 -15.20 -14.81 -22.67
N PHE A 340 -14.03 -14.43 -23.19
CA PHE A 340 -13.02 -15.39 -23.65
C PHE A 340 -11.76 -15.28 -22.80
N LEU A 341 -11.25 -16.44 -22.41
CA LEU A 341 -10.00 -16.59 -21.67
C LEU A 341 -8.89 -17.05 -22.63
N HIS A 342 -7.70 -16.52 -22.43
CA HIS A 342 -6.52 -16.70 -23.24
C HIS A 342 -5.29 -16.94 -22.38
N LEU A 343 -4.46 -17.86 -22.86
CA LEU A 343 -3.12 -18.08 -22.35
C LEU A 343 -2.13 -18.02 -23.50
N LEU A 344 -1.00 -17.35 -23.28
CA LEU A 344 0.11 -17.34 -24.20
C LEU A 344 1.43 -17.31 -23.43
N LYS A 345 2.21 -18.39 -23.55
CA LYS A 345 3.58 -18.48 -23.02
C LYS A 345 4.51 -18.87 -24.14
N VAL A 346 5.58 -18.11 -24.34
CA VAL A 346 6.51 -18.32 -25.44
C VAL A 346 7.94 -18.19 -24.94
N SER A 347 8.73 -19.23 -25.18
CA SER A 347 10.18 -19.23 -24.98
C SER A 347 10.88 -19.42 -26.33
N GLY A 348 12.21 -19.36 -26.34
CA GLY A 348 12.99 -19.70 -27.54
C GLY A 348 12.87 -21.16 -27.98
N ALA A 349 12.16 -22.02 -27.24
CA ALA A 349 12.09 -23.46 -27.47
C ALA A 349 10.67 -24.02 -27.67
N ALA A 350 9.67 -23.38 -27.05
CA ALA A 350 8.30 -23.85 -27.04
C ALA A 350 7.33 -22.66 -26.99
N ALA A 351 6.11 -22.88 -27.48
CA ALA A 351 4.97 -21.99 -27.27
C ALA A 351 3.81 -22.80 -26.71
N LEU A 352 3.15 -22.25 -25.70
CA LEU A 352 1.91 -22.77 -25.11
C LEU A 352 0.82 -21.71 -25.32
N SER A 353 -0.25 -22.10 -26.00
CA SER A 353 -1.42 -21.25 -26.25
C SER A 353 -2.65 -21.90 -25.65
N GLY A 354 -3.48 -21.17 -24.92
CA GLY A 354 -4.72 -21.66 -24.34
C GLY A 354 -5.92 -20.80 -24.70
N GLU A 355 -7.09 -21.41 -24.76
CA GLU A 355 -8.37 -20.75 -24.96
C GLU A 355 -9.47 -21.43 -24.12
N ALA A 356 -10.38 -20.64 -23.54
CA ALA A 356 -11.58 -21.11 -22.87
C ALA A 356 -12.67 -20.03 -22.87
N VAL A 357 -13.89 -20.38 -22.46
CA VAL A 357 -14.96 -19.41 -22.18
C VAL A 357 -14.99 -19.17 -20.66
N ALA A 358 -15.16 -17.91 -20.25
CA ALA A 358 -15.27 -17.57 -18.83
C ALA A 358 -16.41 -18.34 -18.15
N GLY A 359 -16.12 -18.91 -16.97
CA GLY A 359 -17.03 -19.83 -16.26
C GLY A 359 -16.99 -21.29 -16.75
N PHE A 360 -16.28 -21.58 -17.84
CA PHE A 360 -16.17 -22.93 -18.43
C PHE A 360 -14.71 -23.30 -18.72
N HIS A 361 -13.79 -22.99 -17.78
CA HIS A 361 -12.36 -23.26 -17.95
C HIS A 361 -12.07 -24.75 -18.19
N SER A 362 -12.82 -25.66 -17.54
CA SER A 362 -12.71 -27.11 -17.76
C SER A 362 -12.95 -27.54 -19.20
N GLU A 363 -13.73 -26.78 -19.98
CA GLU A 363 -14.05 -27.07 -21.38
C GLU A 363 -13.07 -26.42 -22.37
N GLY A 364 -12.04 -25.74 -21.86
CA GLY A 364 -11.02 -25.10 -22.66
C GLY A 364 -10.08 -26.08 -23.37
N ARG A 365 -9.13 -25.52 -24.12
CA ARG A 365 -8.06 -26.27 -24.78
C ARG A 365 -6.73 -25.53 -24.71
N TYR A 366 -5.68 -26.23 -24.30
CA TYR A 366 -4.30 -25.75 -24.41
C TYR A 366 -3.57 -26.48 -25.53
N TYR A 367 -2.65 -25.80 -26.20
CA TYR A 367 -1.87 -26.31 -27.32
C TYR A 367 -0.39 -25.95 -27.13
N LEU A 368 0.43 -26.98 -26.96
CA LEU A 368 1.88 -26.87 -26.89
C LEU A 368 2.48 -27.16 -28.26
N THR A 369 3.44 -26.35 -28.70
CA THR A 369 4.23 -26.60 -29.91
C THR A 369 5.70 -26.25 -29.75
N LYS A 370 6.55 -27.04 -30.40
CA LYS A 370 7.99 -26.81 -30.59
C LYS A 370 8.35 -26.70 -32.07
N SER A 371 7.34 -26.67 -32.96
CA SER A 371 7.54 -26.54 -34.39
C SER A 371 8.20 -25.20 -34.70
N LYS A 372 9.37 -25.19 -35.37
CA LYS A 372 10.08 -23.94 -35.70
C LYS A 372 9.20 -22.95 -36.47
N LYS A 373 8.32 -23.44 -37.34
CA LYS A 373 7.39 -22.61 -38.12
C LYS A 373 6.38 -21.91 -37.21
N GLU A 374 5.75 -22.65 -36.30
CA GLU A 374 4.73 -22.11 -35.39
C GLU A 374 5.35 -21.25 -34.29
N LEU A 375 6.55 -21.60 -33.79
CA LEU A 375 7.30 -20.77 -32.86
C LEU A 375 7.56 -19.37 -33.43
N GLY A 376 7.86 -19.25 -34.73
CA GLY A 376 7.98 -17.95 -35.39
C GLY A 376 6.71 -17.11 -35.30
N TYR A 377 5.53 -17.74 -35.47
CA TYR A 377 4.24 -17.09 -35.33
C TYR A 377 3.94 -16.67 -33.88
N TYR A 378 4.07 -17.59 -32.92
CA TYR A 378 3.78 -17.30 -31.52
C TYR A 378 4.75 -16.29 -30.91
N ARG A 379 6.04 -16.32 -31.29
CA ARG A 379 7.01 -15.31 -30.89
C ARG A 379 6.61 -13.91 -31.37
N LYS A 380 6.18 -13.79 -32.64
CA LYS A 380 5.66 -12.52 -33.15
C LYS A 380 4.46 -12.06 -32.32
N ARG A 381 3.47 -12.93 -32.08
CA ARG A 381 2.27 -12.62 -31.31
C ARG A 381 2.58 -12.21 -29.86
N ALA A 382 3.53 -12.88 -29.20
CA ALA A 382 3.96 -12.54 -27.84
C ALA A 382 4.67 -11.19 -27.78
N ASN A 383 5.51 -10.87 -28.77
CA ASN A 383 6.14 -9.55 -28.89
C ASN A 383 5.12 -8.45 -29.19
N ASP A 384 4.15 -8.71 -30.07
CA ASP A 384 3.07 -7.78 -30.37
C ASP A 384 2.25 -7.51 -29.09
N LEU A 385 1.94 -8.55 -28.31
CA LEU A 385 1.25 -8.42 -27.02
C LEU A 385 2.07 -7.60 -26.01
N LEU A 386 3.36 -7.89 -25.87
CA LEU A 386 4.26 -7.16 -24.98
C LEU A 386 4.41 -5.68 -25.38
N SER A 387 4.43 -5.37 -26.69
CA SER A 387 4.50 -4.00 -27.20
C SER A 387 3.24 -3.16 -26.89
N ASN A 388 2.11 -3.82 -26.65
CA ASN A 388 0.86 -3.19 -26.20
C ASN A 388 0.73 -3.15 -24.67
N ALA A 389 1.61 -3.84 -23.95
CA ALA A 389 1.63 -3.85 -22.50
C ALA A 389 2.42 -2.66 -21.94
N CYS A 390 2.08 -2.25 -20.73
CA CYS A 390 2.79 -1.22 -19.97
C CYS A 390 3.55 -1.89 -18.82
N PRO A 391 4.77 -1.42 -18.47
CA PRO A 391 5.45 -1.90 -17.27
C PRO A 391 4.57 -1.69 -16.03
N LEU A 392 4.39 -2.75 -15.24
CA LEU A 392 3.69 -2.69 -13.97
C LEU A 392 4.59 -2.05 -12.90
N MET A 393 5.84 -2.49 -12.87
CA MET A 393 6.93 -1.89 -12.13
C MET A 393 8.26 -2.09 -12.86
N GLU A 394 9.18 -1.14 -12.72
CA GLU A 394 10.57 -1.30 -13.15
C GLU A 394 11.41 -1.77 -11.96
N ILE A 395 12.14 -2.85 -12.16
CA ILE A 395 12.96 -3.48 -11.11
C ILE A 395 14.44 -3.17 -11.38
N TYR A 396 15.12 -2.62 -10.38
CA TYR A 396 16.54 -2.29 -10.44
C TYR A 396 17.32 -3.09 -9.39
N ARG A 397 18.36 -3.79 -9.85
CA ARG A 397 19.38 -4.46 -9.04
C ARG A 397 20.77 -3.93 -9.41
N SER A 398 21.82 -4.48 -8.79
CA SER A 398 23.21 -4.06 -8.97
C SER A 398 23.67 -4.08 -10.43
N ASP A 399 23.17 -5.00 -11.25
CA ASP A 399 23.46 -5.06 -12.69
C ASP A 399 22.88 -3.87 -13.48
N ARG A 400 21.94 -3.13 -12.89
CA ARG A 400 21.27 -1.96 -13.47
C ARG A 400 21.52 -0.67 -12.69
N GLU A 401 22.60 -0.60 -11.90
CA GLU A 401 22.95 0.57 -11.09
C GLU A 401 22.99 1.88 -11.91
N LYS A 402 23.59 1.83 -13.10
CA LYS A 402 23.68 3.00 -13.99
C LYS A 402 22.31 3.46 -14.49
N ASP A 403 21.43 2.53 -14.87
CA ASP A 403 20.06 2.86 -15.30
C ASP A 403 19.28 3.51 -14.15
N PHE A 404 19.44 2.97 -12.93
CA PHE A 404 18.82 3.49 -11.72
C PHE A 404 19.28 4.93 -11.41
N SER A 405 20.58 5.19 -11.46
CA SER A 405 21.11 6.54 -11.23
C SER A 405 20.66 7.53 -12.32
N ASN A 406 20.61 7.09 -13.58
CA ASN A 406 20.09 7.89 -14.69
C ASN A 406 18.61 8.24 -14.50
N PHE A 407 17.80 7.26 -14.07
CA PHE A 407 16.38 7.47 -13.77
C PHE A 407 16.21 8.55 -12.71
N LEU A 408 16.90 8.43 -11.57
CA LEU A 408 16.79 9.41 -10.48
C LEU A 408 17.31 10.80 -10.88
N THR A 409 18.37 10.86 -11.69
CA THR A 409 18.92 12.13 -12.19
C THR A 409 17.95 12.81 -13.16
N ALA A 410 17.34 12.05 -14.08
CA ALA A 410 16.30 12.57 -14.96
C ALA A 410 15.08 13.05 -14.17
N ASP A 411 14.67 12.32 -13.13
CA ASP A 411 13.55 12.69 -12.27
C ASP A 411 13.80 13.98 -11.49
N SER A 412 15.03 14.27 -11.07
CA SER A 412 15.35 15.47 -10.28
C SER A 412 14.95 16.80 -10.95
N HIS A 413 14.75 16.79 -12.28
CA HIS A 413 14.31 17.95 -13.07
C HIS A 413 12.79 18.00 -13.27
N ARG A 414 12.05 16.96 -12.88
CA ARG A 414 10.60 16.86 -13.01
C ARG A 414 9.90 17.48 -11.81
N ARG A 415 8.88 18.31 -12.11
CA ARG A 415 8.04 18.98 -11.12
C ARG A 415 7.09 18.01 -10.44
N GLY A 416 6.90 18.22 -9.14
CA GLY A 416 5.94 17.51 -8.31
C GLY A 416 6.38 17.53 -6.85
N ARG A 417 5.43 17.33 -5.93
CA ARG A 417 5.74 17.17 -4.51
C ARG A 417 6.37 15.80 -4.30
N ARG A 418 7.36 15.75 -3.42
CA ARG A 418 8.03 14.51 -3.03
C ARG A 418 7.78 14.23 -1.56
N ARG A 419 7.41 12.99 -1.27
CA ARG A 419 7.22 12.47 0.09
C ARG A 419 8.00 11.17 0.22
N SER A 420 8.67 10.97 1.35
CA SER A 420 9.37 9.73 1.64
C SER A 420 8.90 9.18 2.99
N ILE A 421 8.76 7.86 3.07
CA ILE A 421 8.62 7.10 4.33
C ILE A 421 9.89 6.28 4.44
N LEU A 422 10.78 6.69 5.35
CA LEU A 422 12.14 6.16 5.41
C LEU A 422 12.29 5.20 6.59
N SER A 423 12.95 4.07 6.35
CA SER A 423 13.38 3.15 7.41
C SER A 423 14.63 3.64 8.15
N ASP A 424 15.39 4.56 7.57
CA ASP A 424 16.59 5.15 8.19
C ASP A 424 16.72 6.65 7.84
N LEU A 425 17.66 7.33 8.48
CA LEU A 425 17.97 8.73 8.26
C LEU A 425 18.54 8.95 6.83
N PRO A 426 18.09 10.01 6.14
CA PRO A 426 18.50 10.29 4.76
C PRO A 426 19.99 10.64 4.69
N VAL A 427 20.82 9.77 4.11
CA VAL A 427 22.29 9.95 4.03
C VAL A 427 22.76 11.27 3.39
N TYR A 428 21.90 11.98 2.66
CA TYR A 428 22.23 13.31 2.12
C TYR A 428 22.24 14.42 3.17
N THR A 429 21.68 14.22 4.36
CA THR A 429 21.75 15.20 5.47
C THR A 429 23.00 15.00 6.34
N MET A 430 23.70 13.86 6.20
CA MET A 430 24.87 13.51 7.00
C MET A 430 26.08 14.44 6.73
N ASP A 431 26.80 14.83 7.78
CA ASP A 431 28.10 15.52 7.64
C ASP A 431 29.19 14.58 7.10
N ASN A 432 30.11 15.09 6.27
CA ASN A 432 31.14 14.25 5.63
C ASN A 432 32.11 13.63 6.64
N ASP A 433 32.41 14.34 7.74
CA ASP A 433 33.29 13.84 8.80
C ASP A 433 32.65 12.66 9.54
N LEU A 434 31.34 12.73 9.78
CA LEU A 434 30.57 11.63 10.36
C LEU A 434 30.55 10.41 9.41
N LEU A 435 30.32 10.63 8.10
CA LEU A 435 30.40 9.55 7.12
C LEU A 435 31.78 8.86 7.15
N ASN A 436 32.86 9.64 7.19
CA ASN A 436 34.22 9.10 7.26
C ASN A 436 34.42 8.25 8.52
N SER A 437 34.02 8.73 9.70
CA SER A 437 34.18 7.98 10.95
C SER A 437 33.38 6.67 10.96
N ILE A 438 32.17 6.68 10.40
CA ILE A 438 31.34 5.47 10.28
C ILE A 438 32.03 4.44 9.38
N LEU A 439 32.53 4.87 8.22
CA LEU A 439 33.22 3.98 7.27
C LEU A 439 34.50 3.39 7.85
N ASP A 440 35.31 4.21 8.53
CA ASP A 440 36.56 3.78 9.16
C ASP A 440 36.29 2.75 10.27
N ARG A 441 35.28 2.99 11.12
CA ARG A 441 34.89 2.02 12.16
C ARG A 441 34.40 0.70 11.58
N ASN A 442 33.64 0.75 10.48
CA ASN A 442 33.15 -0.46 9.80
C ASN A 442 34.25 -1.18 9.00
N GLY A 443 35.50 -0.66 8.99
CA GLY A 443 36.62 -1.29 8.29
C GLY A 443 36.42 -1.35 6.78
N ILE A 444 35.71 -0.37 6.21
CA ILE A 444 35.43 -0.32 4.76
C ILE A 444 36.71 0.00 4.00
N ASP A 445 37.02 -0.79 2.97
CA ASP A 445 38.23 -0.60 2.16
C ASP A 445 38.19 0.71 1.35
N ASP A 446 39.37 1.23 0.97
CA ASP A 446 39.51 2.51 0.28
C ASP A 446 38.70 2.63 -1.01
N ARG A 447 38.60 1.54 -1.78
CA ARG A 447 37.88 1.56 -3.05
C ARG A 447 36.39 1.73 -2.78
N ARG A 448 35.84 0.88 -1.92
CA ARG A 448 34.44 0.93 -1.54
C ARG A 448 34.08 2.21 -0.79
N GLY A 449 34.96 2.70 0.07
CA GLY A 449 34.80 3.97 0.76
C GLY A 449 34.70 5.14 -0.21
N ARG A 450 35.46 5.15 -1.31
CA ARG A 450 35.32 6.15 -2.38
C ARG A 450 33.97 6.07 -3.08
N ASP A 451 33.49 4.86 -3.40
CA ASP A 451 32.22 4.65 -4.09
C ASP A 451 31.03 5.14 -3.24
N ILE A 452 31.02 4.81 -1.93
CA ILE A 452 30.00 5.28 -0.98
C ILE A 452 30.03 6.81 -0.87
N LYS A 453 31.22 7.42 -0.70
CA LYS A 453 31.37 8.88 -0.60
C LYS A 453 30.90 9.58 -1.89
N ALA A 454 31.20 9.00 -3.06
CA ALA A 454 30.74 9.53 -4.34
C ALA A 454 29.21 9.49 -4.43
N TYR A 455 28.58 8.39 -4.03
CA TYR A 455 27.13 8.25 -3.98
C TYR A 455 26.45 9.24 -3.04
N VAL A 456 26.95 9.37 -1.81
CA VAL A 456 26.40 10.35 -0.85
C VAL A 456 26.54 11.76 -1.40
N SER A 457 27.69 12.10 -2.01
CA SER A 457 27.89 13.39 -2.66
C SER A 457 26.94 13.63 -3.84
N GLU A 458 26.67 12.61 -4.67
CA GLU A 458 25.73 12.72 -5.78
C GLU A 458 24.29 12.88 -5.28
N ARG A 459 23.88 12.11 -4.26
CA ARG A 459 22.57 12.22 -3.63
C ARG A 459 22.34 13.61 -3.04
N LYS A 460 23.35 14.16 -2.34
CA LYS A 460 23.35 15.57 -1.88
C LYS A 460 23.09 16.54 -3.03
N LYS A 461 23.91 16.49 -4.10
CA LYS A 461 23.75 17.38 -5.26
C LYS A 461 22.36 17.29 -5.90
N ARG A 462 21.81 16.08 -5.98
CA ARG A 462 20.49 15.82 -6.55
C ARG A 462 19.39 16.44 -5.70
N VAL A 463 19.43 16.23 -4.38
CA VAL A 463 18.46 16.82 -3.43
C VAL A 463 18.55 18.33 -3.44
N GLU A 464 19.76 18.90 -3.38
CA GLU A 464 19.97 20.35 -3.49
C GLU A 464 19.38 20.94 -4.79
N SER A 465 19.49 20.20 -5.90
CA SER A 465 18.89 20.62 -7.18
C SER A 465 17.36 20.63 -7.13
N ILE A 466 16.75 19.65 -6.47
CA ILE A 466 15.29 19.56 -6.29
C ILE A 466 14.82 20.70 -5.40
N LEU A 467 15.46 20.90 -4.24
CA LEU A 467 15.08 21.89 -3.23
C LEU A 467 15.16 23.34 -3.70
N LYS A 468 15.91 23.63 -4.77
CA LYS A 468 15.90 24.96 -5.42
C LYS A 468 14.55 25.35 -6.00
N THR A 469 13.70 24.39 -6.35
CA THR A 469 12.45 24.66 -7.08
C THR A 469 11.23 23.91 -6.56
N MET A 470 11.42 22.93 -5.67
CA MET A 470 10.39 21.99 -5.23
C MET A 470 10.61 21.59 -3.77
N ALA A 471 9.56 21.08 -3.13
CA ALA A 471 9.63 20.61 -1.75
C ALA A 471 9.84 19.09 -1.64
N ILE A 472 10.60 18.69 -0.62
CA ILE A 472 10.75 17.30 -0.18
C ILE A 472 10.25 17.21 1.26
N GLU A 473 9.43 16.20 1.52
CA GLU A 473 8.97 15.85 2.86
C GLU A 473 9.45 14.43 3.20
N ASP A 474 10.32 14.31 4.20
CA ASP A 474 10.76 13.00 4.69
C ASP A 474 10.08 12.68 6.02
N GLU A 475 9.53 11.48 6.13
CA GLU A 475 9.00 10.91 7.36
C GLU A 475 9.98 9.86 7.89
N ILE A 476 10.48 10.08 9.12
CA ILE A 476 11.45 9.21 9.80
C ILE A 476 10.90 8.77 11.17
N CYS A 477 11.40 7.66 11.71
CA CYS A 477 11.19 7.29 13.11
C CYS A 477 12.39 7.72 13.95
N CYS A 478 12.14 8.42 15.06
CA CYS A 478 13.15 8.69 16.08
C CYS A 478 13.25 7.51 17.04
N LEU A 479 14.39 6.83 17.01
CA LEU A 479 14.66 5.68 17.86
C LEU A 479 15.30 6.14 19.16
N SER A 480 14.73 5.73 20.28
CA SER A 480 15.43 5.74 21.56
C SER A 480 16.61 4.75 21.53
N ARG A 481 17.53 4.85 22.51
CA ARG A 481 18.63 3.89 22.63
C ARG A 481 18.11 2.47 22.81
N GLU A 482 17.08 2.29 23.62
CA GLU A 482 16.48 0.97 23.88
C GLU A 482 15.91 0.36 22.60
N GLU A 483 15.16 1.14 21.81
CA GLU A 483 14.60 0.68 20.53
C GLU A 483 15.70 0.38 19.50
N PHE A 484 16.72 1.24 19.41
CA PHE A 484 17.85 1.04 18.50
C PHE A 484 18.63 -0.24 18.84
N GLU A 485 18.80 -0.56 20.12
CA GLU A 485 19.56 -1.74 20.56
C GLU A 485 18.81 -3.07 20.33
N THR A 486 17.52 -3.04 19.97
CA THR A 486 16.75 -4.25 19.65
C THR A 486 17.26 -4.98 18.41
N ARG A 487 17.94 -4.27 17.49
CA ARG A 487 18.49 -4.85 16.26
C ARG A 487 19.61 -4.01 15.65
N PRO A 488 20.41 -4.55 14.72
CA PRO A 488 21.35 -3.75 13.95
C PRO A 488 20.64 -2.76 13.01
N HIS A 489 21.17 -1.54 12.90
CA HIS A 489 20.72 -0.51 11.96
C HIS A 489 21.84 -0.13 10.99
N ALA A 490 21.50 0.05 9.71
CA ALA A 490 22.46 0.26 8.63
C ALA A 490 22.20 1.56 7.87
N LEU A 491 23.28 2.19 7.38
CA LEU A 491 23.16 3.32 6.44
C LEU A 491 22.34 2.92 5.21
N ASP A 492 21.43 3.80 4.76
CA ASP A 492 20.76 3.62 3.47
C ASP A 492 21.74 3.85 2.29
N LEU A 493 22.41 2.76 1.92
CA LEU A 493 23.31 2.66 0.77
C LEU A 493 22.69 1.83 -0.36
N SER A 494 21.36 1.71 -0.36
CA SER A 494 20.61 0.91 -1.35
C SER A 494 20.86 1.35 -2.80
N GLY A 495 21.16 2.63 -3.03
CA GLY A 495 21.43 3.19 -4.36
C GLY A 495 22.78 2.83 -4.98
N VAL A 496 23.74 2.31 -4.19
CA VAL A 496 25.01 1.72 -4.67
C VAL A 496 25.04 0.20 -4.58
N PHE A 497 23.90 -0.41 -4.25
CA PHE A 497 23.74 -1.87 -4.15
C PHE A 497 24.86 -2.55 -3.35
N CYS A 498 25.22 -1.94 -2.22
CA CYS A 498 26.26 -2.45 -1.33
C CYS A 498 26.02 -3.92 -0.97
N ALA A 499 27.03 -4.77 -1.17
CA ALA A 499 26.94 -6.19 -0.88
C ALA A 499 26.95 -6.52 0.62
N SER A 500 27.32 -5.57 1.47
CA SER A 500 27.26 -5.70 2.92
C SER A 500 26.77 -4.40 3.54
N ASP A 501 26.14 -4.52 4.69
CA ASP A 501 25.61 -3.37 5.41
C ASP A 501 26.75 -2.56 6.06
N VAL A 502 26.55 -1.25 6.21
CA VAL A 502 27.41 -0.35 6.98
C VAL A 502 26.63 0.06 8.21
N LEU A 503 27.02 -0.46 9.37
CA LEU A 503 26.22 -0.37 10.58
C LEU A 503 26.46 0.93 11.32
N TYR A 504 25.40 1.50 11.89
CA TYR A 504 25.46 2.57 12.87
C TYR A 504 25.89 2.05 14.25
N SER A 505 26.58 2.90 15.01
CA SER A 505 26.44 2.89 16.46
C SER A 505 25.30 3.82 16.86
N TYR A 506 24.78 3.70 18.07
CA TYR A 506 23.77 4.65 18.55
C TYR A 506 24.28 6.10 18.56
N ASP A 507 25.58 6.30 18.85
CA ASP A 507 26.17 7.63 18.87
C ASP A 507 26.24 8.24 17.47
N ASP A 508 26.54 7.42 16.44
CA ASP A 508 26.46 7.88 15.04
C ASP A 508 25.04 8.23 14.63
N TYR A 509 24.07 7.37 14.98
CA TYR A 509 22.67 7.58 14.65
C TYR A 509 22.18 8.89 15.28
N SER A 510 22.51 9.12 16.56
CA SER A 510 22.19 10.37 17.26
C SER A 510 22.88 11.58 16.62
N ALA A 511 24.13 11.44 16.19
CA ALA A 511 24.84 12.50 15.48
C ALA A 511 24.21 12.80 14.11
N HIS A 512 23.83 11.77 13.35
CA HIS A 512 23.19 11.91 12.05
C HIS A 512 21.79 12.51 12.19
N LEU A 513 21.01 12.12 13.20
CA LEU A 513 19.69 12.69 13.48
C LEU A 513 19.80 14.20 13.71
N LYS A 514 20.77 14.65 14.49
CA LYS A 514 21.06 16.10 14.67
C LYS A 514 21.45 16.79 13.36
N CYS A 515 22.14 16.10 12.46
CA CYS A 515 22.43 16.64 11.13
C CYS A 515 21.15 16.79 10.30
N THR A 516 20.27 15.79 10.32
CA THR A 516 18.95 15.82 9.65
C THR A 516 18.06 16.93 10.18
N GLU A 517 17.99 17.11 11.50
CA GLU A 517 17.24 18.20 12.14
C GLU A 517 17.77 19.58 11.73
N ARG A 518 19.10 19.75 11.74
CA ARG A 518 19.77 20.98 11.28
C ARG A 518 19.51 21.21 9.79
N TYR A 519 19.53 20.16 8.97
CA TYR A 519 19.23 20.24 7.55
C TYR A 519 17.80 20.78 7.33
N ALA A 520 16.83 20.27 8.08
CA ALA A 520 15.45 20.77 8.03
C ALA A 520 15.28 22.22 8.48
N GLN A 521 16.05 22.66 9.48
CA GLN A 521 16.03 24.06 9.93
C GLN A 521 16.65 25.03 8.92
N THR A 522 17.58 24.55 8.09
CA THR A 522 18.37 25.39 7.16
C THR A 522 17.85 25.39 5.74
N HIS A 523 16.95 24.46 5.38
CA HIS A 523 16.39 24.34 4.03
C HIS A 523 14.88 24.56 4.03
N GLU A 524 14.43 25.74 3.59
CA GLU A 524 13.01 26.14 3.61
C GLU A 524 12.08 25.16 2.88
N ASN A 525 12.56 24.54 1.79
CA ASN A 525 11.79 23.59 0.98
C ASN A 525 11.92 22.13 1.47
N TYR A 526 12.59 21.88 2.59
CA TYR A 526 12.70 20.56 3.19
C TYR A 526 11.86 20.49 4.46
N SER A 527 11.02 19.46 4.56
CA SER A 527 10.18 19.20 5.74
C SER A 527 10.53 17.85 6.33
N LEU A 528 10.78 17.82 7.63
CA LEU A 528 11.02 16.59 8.38
C LEU A 528 9.79 16.28 9.25
N LYS A 529 9.24 15.08 9.11
CA LYS A 529 8.16 14.55 9.93
C LYS A 529 8.66 13.38 10.77
N TYR A 530 8.12 13.29 11.97
CA TYR A 530 8.39 12.19 12.88
C TYR A 530 7.19 11.24 12.91
N ALA A 531 7.43 10.00 12.49
CA ALA A 531 6.51 8.91 12.73
C ALA A 531 6.55 8.52 14.21
N LYS A 532 5.41 8.10 14.76
CA LYS A 532 5.31 7.65 16.15
C LYS A 532 6.05 6.33 16.41
N ARG A 533 6.19 5.50 15.37
CA ARG A 533 6.84 4.20 15.40
C ARG A 533 7.51 3.92 14.06
N GLN A 534 8.48 3.04 14.09
CA GLN A 534 9.15 2.53 12.91
C GLN A 534 8.16 1.72 12.08
N THR A 535 7.85 2.18 10.86
CA THR A 535 6.92 1.47 9.96
C THR A 535 7.56 0.25 9.35
N PHE A 536 8.79 0.40 8.86
CA PHE A 536 9.52 -0.64 8.14
C PHE A 536 10.96 -0.69 8.61
N CYS A 537 11.54 -1.87 8.53
CA CYS A 537 12.88 -2.15 9.04
C CYS A 537 13.91 -2.03 7.92
N ASN A 538 13.56 -2.56 6.76
CA ASN A 538 14.43 -2.78 5.62
C ASN A 538 13.89 -2.13 4.35
N LEU A 539 12.66 -1.60 4.40
CA LEU A 539 11.93 -1.04 3.29
C LEU A 539 11.71 0.46 3.48
N GLN A 540 11.90 1.22 2.40
CA GLN A 540 11.57 2.64 2.33
C GLN A 540 10.71 2.90 1.10
N ILE A 541 9.81 3.88 1.22
CA ILE A 541 8.87 4.27 0.17
C ILE A 541 9.18 5.70 -0.24
N LEU A 542 9.58 5.90 -1.49
CA LEU A 542 9.84 7.22 -2.06
C LEU A 542 8.71 7.55 -3.05
N ILE A 543 8.05 8.68 -2.88
CA ILE A 543 6.86 9.06 -3.64
C ILE A 543 7.16 10.37 -4.37
N HIS A 544 6.95 10.36 -5.69
CA HIS A 544 6.81 11.55 -6.50
C HIS A 544 5.35 11.62 -6.94
N GLU A 545 4.57 12.49 -6.26
CA GLU A 545 3.10 12.52 -6.36
C GLU A 545 2.63 12.67 -7.81
N GLY A 546 1.71 11.79 -8.21
CA GLY A 546 1.12 11.67 -9.54
C GLY A 546 2.07 11.12 -10.62
N GLN A 547 3.33 10.79 -10.28
CA GLN A 547 4.35 10.34 -11.24
C GLN A 547 4.75 8.88 -11.02
N TRP A 548 5.24 8.55 -9.82
CA TRP A 548 5.70 7.22 -9.46
C TRP A 548 5.86 7.09 -7.95
N ALA A 549 5.80 5.85 -7.47
CA ALA A 549 6.22 5.46 -6.14
C ALA A 549 7.31 4.40 -6.27
N MET A 550 8.34 4.47 -5.44
CA MET A 550 9.43 3.50 -5.40
C MET A 550 9.43 2.83 -4.05
N ILE A 551 9.36 1.50 -4.08
CA ILE A 551 9.66 0.67 -2.92
C ILE A 551 11.12 0.26 -3.02
N SER A 552 11.92 0.60 -2.04
CA SER A 552 13.35 0.30 -2.01
C SER A 552 13.68 -0.53 -0.78
N LYS A 553 14.31 -1.70 -0.99
CA LYS A 553 14.81 -2.55 0.08
C LYS A 553 16.30 -2.31 0.25
N GLY A 554 16.70 -1.90 1.46
CA GLY A 554 18.06 -1.45 1.78
C GLY A 554 19.07 -2.59 2.00
N ASN A 555 18.65 -3.66 2.65
CA ASN A 555 19.53 -4.77 3.01
C ASN A 555 19.96 -5.58 1.78
N ALA A 556 21.13 -6.21 1.86
CA ALA A 556 21.64 -7.05 0.80
C ALA A 556 20.74 -8.31 0.57
N PRO A 557 20.26 -8.58 -0.66
CA PRO A 557 20.48 -7.79 -1.88
C PRO A 557 19.52 -6.60 -2.00
N ALA A 558 20.11 -5.40 -2.13
CA ALA A 558 19.34 -4.19 -2.39
C ALA A 558 18.60 -4.29 -3.74
N ILE A 559 17.36 -3.79 -3.76
CA ILE A 559 16.49 -3.81 -4.91
C ILE A 559 15.49 -2.65 -4.85
N HIS A 560 15.14 -2.11 -6.02
CA HIS A 560 14.20 -1.00 -6.13
C HIS A 560 13.09 -1.32 -7.12
N PHE A 561 11.84 -1.11 -6.70
CA PHE A 561 10.65 -1.30 -7.51
C PHE A 561 10.00 0.04 -7.80
N VAL A 562 10.12 0.54 -9.03
CA VAL A 562 9.49 1.80 -9.46
C VAL A 562 8.14 1.50 -10.07
N ILE A 563 7.08 1.90 -9.38
CA ILE A 563 5.68 1.61 -9.69
C ILE A 563 5.02 2.84 -10.29
N ARG A 564 4.31 2.64 -11.41
CA ARG A 564 3.54 3.69 -12.11
C ARG A 564 2.11 3.31 -12.42
N HIS A 565 1.69 2.10 -12.05
CA HIS A 565 0.32 1.66 -12.25
C HIS A 565 -0.63 2.52 -11.39
N PRO A 566 -1.67 3.17 -11.97
CA PRO A 566 -2.48 4.15 -11.25
C PRO A 566 -3.09 3.67 -9.93
N LYS A 567 -3.63 2.43 -9.89
CA LYS A 567 -4.20 1.88 -8.65
C LYS A 567 -3.14 1.67 -7.56
N LEU A 568 -1.94 1.21 -7.95
CA LEU A 568 -0.85 0.95 -7.00
C LEU A 568 -0.21 2.25 -6.52
N LEU A 569 0.00 3.19 -7.44
CA LEU A 569 0.49 4.51 -7.14
C LEU A 569 -0.46 5.22 -6.16
N GLY A 570 -1.77 5.19 -6.44
CA GLY A 570 -2.76 5.74 -5.52
C GLY A 570 -2.75 5.07 -4.15
N ALA A 571 -2.57 3.75 -4.08
CA ALA A 571 -2.45 3.04 -2.80
C ALA A 571 -1.22 3.47 -2.00
N LEU A 572 -0.05 3.60 -2.67
CA LEU A 572 1.20 4.01 -2.04
C LEU A 572 1.22 5.49 -1.64
N GLU A 573 0.63 6.38 -2.46
CA GLU A 573 0.51 7.81 -2.15
C GLU A 573 -0.37 8.06 -0.91
N ASN A 574 -1.44 7.29 -0.78
CA ASN A 574 -2.37 7.37 0.35
C ASN A 574 -1.97 6.47 1.53
N PHE A 575 -0.83 5.77 1.44
CA PHE A 575 -0.37 4.94 2.55
C PHE A 575 -0.03 5.81 3.75
N ILE A 576 -0.62 5.44 4.89
CA ILE A 576 -0.37 6.04 6.18
C ILE A 576 0.12 4.91 7.07
N PRO A 577 1.34 5.01 7.62
CA PRO A 577 1.85 4.04 8.57
C PRO A 577 0.85 3.73 9.70
N PRO A 578 0.70 2.46 10.11
CA PRO A 578 -0.21 2.10 11.19
C PRO A 578 0.16 2.87 12.47
N VAL A 579 -0.84 3.55 13.04
CA VAL A 579 -0.79 4.13 14.38
C VAL A 579 -1.53 3.17 15.29
N GLU A 580 -0.86 2.20 15.88
CA GLU A 580 -1.50 1.40 16.93
C GLU A 580 -1.63 2.27 18.21
N GLU A 581 -2.87 2.48 18.64
CA GLU A 581 -3.19 2.83 20.02
C GLU A 581 -2.99 1.58 20.88
N GLN A 582 -2.21 1.71 21.94
CA GLN A 582 -2.04 0.68 22.97
C GLN A 582 -3.33 0.40 23.72
#